data_AF-A0A6G6KA38-F1
#
_entry.id   AF-A0A6G6KA38-F1
#
_cell.length_a   1.000
_cell.length_b   1.000
_cell.length_c   1.000
_cell.angle_alpha   90.00
_cell.angle_beta   90.00
_cell.angle_gamma   90.00
#
_symmetry.space_group_name_H-M   'P 1'
#
loop_
_entity.id
_entity.type
_entity.pdbx_description
1 polymer ?
#
loop_
_entity_poly.entity_id
_entity_poly.type
_entity_poly.pdbx_seq_one_letter_code
_entity_poly.pdbx_strand_id
1 'polypeptide(L)'
;MVVGVGLIVWGIMLLLGFLLNLAYMAVPAMKAQNPVFKIMEQNPEYASVFHVSLILSVVVALLAGVAGLGLIRSSNWGRILGMIWAAISLLSLPLGPWMTHKYVTPAMAQMQSEISGQKLSESFTTGMEIGAMVASVVMALFWAAVYITILVLLARPKMKAWCRLQETQRAV
;
A
#
# COMPACT_ATOMS: atom_id res chain seq x y z
N MET A 1 -8.78 13.59 16.37
CA MET A 1 -9.30 14.24 15.14
C MET A 1 -8.30 14.14 13.98
N VAL A 2 -7.08 14.68 14.10
CA VAL A 2 -6.05 14.67 13.02
C VAL A 2 -5.78 13.27 12.46
N VAL A 3 -5.59 12.25 13.32
CA VAL A 3 -5.39 10.86 12.89
C VAL A 3 -6.59 10.32 12.08
N GLY A 4 -7.81 10.69 12.46
CA GLY A 4 -9.02 10.25 11.75
C GLY A 4 -9.12 10.84 10.35
N VAL A 5 -8.85 12.15 10.21
CA VAL A 5 -8.78 12.81 8.90
C VAL A 5 -7.67 12.21 8.04
N GLY A 6 -6.49 11.96 8.64
CA GLY A 6 -5.37 11.32 7.95
C GLY A 6 -5.75 9.95 7.39
N LEU A 7 -6.45 9.11 8.14
CA LEU A 7 -6.92 7.81 7.66
C LEU A 7 -7.95 7.92 6.53
N ILE A 8 -8.83 8.92 6.55
CA ILE A 8 -9.78 9.15 5.45
C ILE A 8 -9.04 9.55 4.18
N VAL A 9 -8.15 10.54 4.27
CA VAL A 9 -7.33 10.98 3.12
C VAL A 9 -6.55 9.80 2.57
N TRP A 10 -5.96 8.99 3.44
CA TRP A 10 -5.23 7.79 3.06
C TRP A 10 -6.11 6.76 2.35
N GLY A 11 -7.30 6.48 2.89
CA GLY A 11 -8.27 5.59 2.25
C GLY A 11 -8.68 6.07 0.86
N ILE A 12 -8.91 7.38 0.69
CA ILE A 12 -9.23 7.96 -0.62
C ILE A 12 -8.06 7.80 -1.59
N MET A 13 -6.82 8.07 -1.16
CA MET A 13 -5.63 7.90 -2.00
C MET A 13 -5.46 6.44 -2.47
N LEU A 14 -5.68 5.48 -1.57
CA LEU A 14 -5.62 4.05 -1.91
C LEU A 14 -6.73 3.65 -2.91
N LEU A 15 -7.96 4.14 -2.72
CA LEU A 15 -9.05 3.91 -3.67
C LEU A 15 -8.76 4.52 -5.03
N LEU A 16 -8.22 5.74 -5.09
CA LEU A 16 -7.80 6.36 -6.35
C LEU A 16 -6.70 5.54 -7.04
N GLY A 17 -5.71 5.07 -6.29
CA GLY A 17 -4.67 4.18 -6.82
C GLY A 17 -5.25 2.88 -7.40
N PHE A 18 -6.24 2.29 -6.73
CA PHE A 18 -6.96 1.11 -7.23
C PHE A 18 -7.73 1.42 -8.53
N LEU A 19 -8.47 2.54 -8.57
CA LEU A 19 -9.21 2.95 -9.76
C LEU A 19 -8.30 3.22 -10.95
N LEU A 20 -7.12 3.81 -10.72
CA LEU A 20 -6.12 3.99 -11.78
C LEU A 20 -5.60 2.64 -12.30
N ASN A 21 -5.32 1.68 -11.42
CA ASN A 21 -4.93 0.32 -11.84
C ASN A 21 -6.02 -0.35 -12.68
N LEU A 22 -7.30 -0.23 -12.27
CA LEU A 22 -8.41 -0.74 -13.07
C LEU A 22 -8.52 -0.04 -14.43
N ALA A 23 -8.33 1.28 -14.48
CA ALA A 23 -8.33 2.02 -15.74
C ALA A 23 -7.23 1.54 -16.69
N TYR A 24 -6.02 1.28 -16.16
CA TYR A 24 -4.92 0.68 -16.93
C TYR A 24 -5.25 -0.70 -17.48
N MET A 25 -6.02 -1.51 -16.73
CA MET A 25 -6.48 -2.84 -17.17
C MET A 25 -7.59 -2.76 -18.22
N ALA A 26 -8.47 -1.76 -18.13
CA ALA A 26 -9.63 -1.61 -18.99
C ALA A 26 -9.30 -1.04 -20.37
N VAL A 27 -8.20 -0.30 -20.52
CA VAL A 27 -7.79 0.35 -21.78
C VAL A 27 -6.71 -0.49 -22.48
N PRO A 28 -7.00 -1.17 -23.61
CA PRO A 28 -6.06 -2.08 -24.27
C PRO A 28 -4.74 -1.44 -24.67
N ALA A 29 -4.79 -0.17 -25.12
CA ALA A 29 -3.60 0.58 -25.51
C ALA A 29 -2.64 0.81 -24.33
N MET A 30 -3.19 1.09 -23.14
CA MET A 30 -2.36 1.25 -21.93
C MET A 30 -1.87 -0.09 -21.39
N LYS A 31 -2.71 -1.13 -21.47
CA LYS A 31 -2.33 -2.50 -21.09
C LYS A 31 -1.11 -2.98 -21.88
N ALA A 32 -1.08 -2.76 -23.20
CA ALA A 32 0.00 -3.20 -24.07
C ALA A 32 1.36 -2.52 -23.80
N GLN A 33 1.33 -1.27 -23.33
CA GLN A 33 2.54 -0.48 -23.04
C GLN A 33 3.09 -0.71 -21.63
N ASN A 34 2.28 -1.27 -20.72
CA ASN A 34 2.67 -1.40 -19.33
C ASN A 34 3.41 -2.74 -19.07
N PRO A 35 4.68 -2.70 -18.59
CA PRO A 35 5.47 -3.89 -18.31
C PRO A 35 4.80 -4.87 -17.35
N VAL A 36 4.03 -4.37 -16.39
CA VAL A 36 3.38 -5.19 -15.37
C VAL A 36 2.44 -6.23 -16.01
N PHE A 37 1.70 -5.86 -17.05
CA PHE A 37 0.78 -6.82 -17.70
C PHE A 37 1.51 -7.87 -18.52
N LYS A 38 2.64 -7.54 -19.15
CA LYS A 38 3.47 -8.55 -19.80
C LYS A 38 4.02 -9.56 -18.79
N ILE A 39 4.45 -9.10 -17.62
CA ILE A 39 4.89 -9.98 -16.52
C ILE A 39 3.74 -10.88 -16.05
N MET A 40 2.53 -10.34 -15.92
CA MET A 40 1.35 -11.12 -15.54
C MET A 40 1.01 -12.21 -16.55
N GLU A 41 1.18 -11.94 -17.85
CA GLU A 41 0.95 -12.92 -18.92
C GLU A 41 2.04 -14.00 -18.95
N GLN A 42 3.28 -13.65 -18.61
CA GLN A 42 4.41 -14.58 -18.57
C GLN A 42 4.52 -15.39 -17.26
N ASN A 43 4.03 -14.84 -16.13
CA ASN A 43 4.20 -15.42 -14.80
C ASN A 43 2.84 -15.51 -14.07
N PRO A 44 2.17 -16.68 -14.08
CA PRO A 44 0.86 -16.85 -13.44
C PRO A 44 0.90 -16.67 -11.91
N GLU A 45 2.05 -16.96 -11.28
CA GLU A 45 2.30 -16.67 -9.87
C GLU A 45 2.20 -15.16 -9.59
N TYR A 46 2.86 -14.34 -10.41
CA TYR A 46 2.83 -12.89 -10.27
C TYR A 46 1.41 -12.34 -10.48
N ALA A 47 0.70 -12.84 -11.49
CA ALA A 47 -0.68 -12.47 -11.72
C ALA A 47 -1.56 -12.76 -10.49
N SER A 48 -1.41 -13.93 -9.87
CA SER A 48 -2.17 -14.29 -8.67
C SER A 48 -1.88 -13.36 -7.50
N VAL A 49 -0.60 -13.10 -7.22
CA VAL A 49 -0.20 -12.17 -6.15
C VAL A 49 -0.69 -10.76 -6.43
N PHE A 50 -0.63 -10.30 -7.69
CA PHE A 50 -1.09 -8.98 -8.09
C PHE A 50 -2.61 -8.80 -7.85
N HIS A 51 -3.43 -9.76 -8.26
CA HIS A 51 -4.88 -9.70 -8.02
C HIS A 51 -5.22 -9.74 -6.53
N VAL A 52 -4.56 -10.60 -5.76
CA VAL A 52 -4.72 -10.65 -4.30
C VAL A 52 -4.31 -9.33 -3.66
N SER A 53 -3.22 -8.72 -4.12
CA SER A 53 -2.74 -7.42 -3.64
C SER A 53 -3.70 -6.28 -3.98
N LEU A 54 -4.35 -6.32 -5.16
CA LEU A 54 -5.40 -5.36 -5.53
C LEU A 54 -6.62 -5.48 -4.60
N ILE A 55 -7.11 -6.70 -4.37
CA ILE A 55 -8.25 -6.93 -3.46
C ILE A 55 -7.89 -6.46 -2.05
N LEU A 56 -6.71 -6.84 -1.55
CA LEU A 56 -6.22 -6.41 -0.25
C LEU A 56 -6.13 -4.89 -0.16
N SER A 57 -5.67 -4.21 -1.22
CA SER A 57 -5.59 -2.75 -1.26
C SER A 57 -6.95 -2.08 -1.10
N VAL A 58 -7.99 -2.62 -1.74
CA VAL A 58 -9.37 -2.13 -1.58
C VAL A 58 -9.86 -2.34 -0.15
N VAL A 59 -9.65 -3.54 0.42
CA VAL A 59 -10.03 -3.86 1.80
C VAL A 59 -9.34 -2.90 2.78
N VAL A 60 -8.04 -2.70 2.62
CA VAL A 60 -7.23 -1.78 3.44
C VAL A 60 -7.72 -0.34 3.28
N ALA A 61 -8.08 0.10 2.07
CA ALA A 61 -8.61 1.43 1.81
C ALA A 61 -9.96 1.67 2.51
N LEU A 62 -10.87 0.69 2.41
CA LEU A 62 -12.17 0.74 3.08
C LEU A 62 -12.01 0.74 4.60
N LEU A 63 -11.14 -0.11 5.14
CA LEU A 63 -10.81 -0.13 6.56
C LEU A 63 -10.26 1.21 7.03
N ALA A 64 -9.35 1.85 6.27
CA ALA A 64 -8.83 3.18 6.58
C ALA A 64 -9.96 4.22 6.62
N GLY A 65 -10.83 4.25 5.61
CA GLY A 65 -11.95 5.19 5.54
C GLY A 65 -12.94 5.02 6.70
N VAL A 66 -13.37 3.78 6.98
CA VAL A 66 -14.31 3.47 8.06
C VAL A 66 -13.68 3.74 9.43
N ALA A 67 -12.40 3.38 9.63
CA ALA A 67 -11.66 3.70 10.86
C ALA A 67 -11.55 5.21 11.05
N GLY A 68 -11.23 5.95 9.99
CA GLY A 68 -11.14 7.41 10.01
C GLY A 68 -12.45 8.07 10.40
N LEU A 69 -13.58 7.66 9.80
CA LEU A 69 -14.92 8.13 10.16
C LEU A 69 -15.27 7.80 11.63
N GLY A 70 -14.96 6.58 12.08
CA GLY A 70 -15.15 6.18 13.47
C GLY A 70 -14.34 7.03 14.46
N LEU A 71 -13.09 7.36 14.12
CA LEU A 71 -12.20 8.19 14.94
C LEU A 71 -12.61 9.66 14.98
N ILE A 72 -13.16 10.20 13.89
CA ILE A 72 -13.74 11.56 13.88
C ILE A 72 -14.94 11.62 14.83
N ARG A 73 -15.74 10.56 14.85
CA ARG A 73 -16.88 10.40 15.78
C ARG A 73 -16.48 9.88 17.16
N SER A 74 -15.18 9.82 17.49
CA SER A 74 -14.70 9.39 18.81
C SER A 74 -15.17 7.98 19.23
N SER A 75 -15.54 7.11 18.29
CA SER A 75 -16.02 5.77 18.62
C SER A 75 -14.87 4.82 18.90
N ASN A 76 -15.04 3.95 19.89
CA ASN A 76 -14.07 2.92 20.23
C ASN A 76 -13.94 1.88 19.09
N TRP A 77 -14.99 1.64 18.29
CA TRP A 77 -14.85 0.79 17.10
C TRP A 77 -13.85 1.38 16.11
N GLY A 78 -13.86 2.72 15.94
CA GLY A 78 -12.99 3.41 14.97
C GLY A 78 -11.53 3.25 15.35
N ARG A 79 -11.25 3.28 16.65
CA ARG A 79 -9.95 3.00 17.23
C ARG A 79 -9.51 1.55 16.96
N ILE A 80 -10.38 0.57 17.17
CA ILE A 80 -10.09 -0.85 16.92
C ILE A 80 -9.80 -1.09 15.44
N LEU A 81 -10.66 -0.60 14.55
CA LEU A 81 -10.46 -0.70 13.10
C LEU A 81 -9.17 -0.02 12.65
N GLY A 82 -8.83 1.15 13.21
CA GLY A 82 -7.58 1.84 12.90
C GLY A 82 -6.35 1.03 13.32
N MET A 83 -6.40 0.33 14.45
CA MET A 83 -5.33 -0.58 14.87
C MET A 83 -5.22 -1.81 13.95
N ILE A 84 -6.36 -2.41 13.59
CA ILE A 84 -6.40 -3.55 12.65
C ILE A 84 -5.80 -3.14 11.30
N TRP A 85 -6.23 -2.00 10.77
CA TRP A 85 -5.73 -1.43 9.53
C TRP A 85 -4.20 -1.23 9.56
N ALA A 86 -3.67 -0.63 10.63
CA ALA A 86 -2.24 -0.40 10.76
C ALA A 86 -1.45 -1.71 10.88
N ALA A 87 -1.99 -2.71 11.58
CA ALA A 87 -1.37 -4.03 11.70
C ALA A 87 -1.32 -4.76 10.35
N ILE A 88 -2.43 -4.79 9.60
CA ILE A 88 -2.47 -5.40 8.26
C ILE A 88 -1.50 -4.68 7.32
N SER A 89 -1.50 -3.35 7.34
CA SER A 89 -0.61 -2.54 6.48
C SER A 89 0.86 -2.81 6.78
N LEU A 90 1.22 -2.94 8.07
CA LEU A 90 2.57 -3.29 8.50
C LEU A 90 2.98 -4.71 8.07
N LEU A 91 2.08 -5.69 8.17
CA LEU A 91 2.34 -7.06 7.72
C LEU A 91 2.46 -7.18 6.20
N SER A 92 1.76 -6.33 5.45
CA SER A 92 1.82 -6.30 3.97
C SER A 92 3.05 -5.57 3.43
N LEU A 93 3.75 -4.80 4.26
CA LEU A 93 4.87 -3.95 3.87
C LEU A 93 6.01 -4.69 3.13
N PRO A 94 6.43 -5.91 3.53
CA PRO A 94 7.48 -6.65 2.83
C PRO A 94 7.08 -7.14 1.42
N LEU A 95 5.79 -7.23 1.12
CA LEU A 95 5.31 -7.75 -0.16
C LEU A 95 5.73 -6.86 -1.33
N GLY A 96 5.75 -5.54 -1.14
CA GLY A 96 6.15 -4.58 -2.18
C GLY A 96 7.59 -4.80 -2.65
N PRO A 97 8.60 -4.66 -1.77
CA PRO A 97 9.99 -4.92 -2.11
C PRO A 97 10.23 -6.34 -2.67
N TRP A 98 9.57 -7.35 -2.09
CA TRP A 98 9.66 -8.73 -2.57
C TRP A 98 9.16 -8.87 -4.02
N MET A 99 7.98 -8.32 -4.34
CA MET A 99 7.44 -8.35 -5.71
C MET A 99 8.33 -7.56 -6.68
N THR A 100 8.81 -6.40 -6.25
CA THR A 100 9.69 -5.56 -7.07
C THR A 100 10.95 -6.32 -7.43
N HIS A 101 11.63 -6.91 -6.45
CA HIS A 101 12.89 -7.62 -6.68
C HIS A 101 12.70 -8.93 -7.46
N LYS A 102 11.68 -9.74 -7.12
CA LYS A 102 11.47 -11.04 -7.78
C LYS A 102 10.96 -10.93 -9.22
N TYR A 103 10.10 -9.95 -9.51
CA TYR A 103 9.37 -9.91 -10.80
C TYR A 103 9.60 -8.61 -11.59
N VAL A 104 9.54 -7.44 -10.94
CA VAL A 104 9.55 -6.15 -11.67
C VAL A 104 10.94 -5.77 -12.16
N THR A 105 11.96 -5.81 -11.30
CA THR A 105 13.35 -5.50 -11.65
C THR A 105 13.86 -6.31 -12.84
N PRO A 106 13.74 -7.66 -12.87
CA PRO A 106 14.23 -8.43 -14.01
C PRO A 106 13.47 -8.12 -15.30
N ALA A 107 12.16 -7.90 -15.24
CA ALA A 107 11.36 -7.55 -16.41
C ALA A 107 11.70 -6.16 -16.96
N MET A 108 11.97 -5.19 -16.07
CA MET A 108 12.43 -3.86 -16.46
C MET A 108 13.81 -3.92 -17.14
N ALA A 109 14.73 -4.75 -16.63
CA ALA A 109 16.04 -4.94 -17.25
C ALA A 109 15.92 -5.55 -18.65
N GLN A 110 15.03 -6.52 -18.84
CA GLN A 110 14.74 -7.12 -20.16
C GLN A 110 14.18 -6.08 -21.14
N MET A 111 13.14 -5.35 -20.75
CA MET A 111 12.57 -4.29 -21.61
C MET A 111 13.58 -3.22 -21.99
N GLN A 112 14.40 -2.79 -21.04
CA GLN A 112 15.39 -1.76 -21.32
C GLN A 112 16.43 -2.25 -22.32
N SER A 113 16.84 -3.53 -22.23
CA SER A 113 17.76 -4.14 -23.22
C SER A 113 17.16 -4.26 -24.63
N GLU A 114 15.84 -4.47 -24.74
CA GLU A 114 15.13 -4.51 -26.02
C GLU A 114 15.03 -3.11 -26.65
N ILE A 115 14.81 -2.07 -25.83
CA ILE A 115 14.65 -0.69 -26.30
C ILE A 115 15.98 -0.04 -26.67
N SER A 116 17.04 -0.25 -25.88
CA SER A 116 18.33 0.40 -26.14
C SER A 116 19.10 -0.22 -27.31
N GLY A 117 18.71 -1.42 -27.78
CA GLY A 117 19.46 -2.18 -28.80
C GLY A 117 20.88 -2.57 -28.39
N GLN A 118 21.31 -2.16 -27.20
CA GLN A 118 22.59 -2.45 -26.56
C GLN A 118 22.32 -3.15 -25.25
N LYS A 119 23.07 -4.22 -24.96
CA LYS A 119 23.15 -4.78 -23.62
C LYS A 119 23.58 -3.64 -22.68
N LEU A 120 22.72 -3.28 -21.74
CA LEU A 120 23.08 -2.34 -20.68
C LEU A 120 24.38 -2.81 -20.03
N SER A 121 25.27 -1.87 -19.73
CA SER A 121 26.48 -2.20 -19.00
C SER A 121 26.10 -2.82 -17.65
N GLU A 122 26.85 -3.82 -17.23
CA GLU A 122 26.63 -4.56 -15.98
C GLU A 122 26.64 -3.59 -14.77
N SER A 123 27.43 -2.52 -14.85
CA SER A 123 27.46 -1.43 -13.86
C SER A 123 26.14 -0.65 -13.79
N PHE A 124 25.45 -0.43 -14.92
CA PHE A 124 24.18 0.29 -14.95
C PHE A 124 23.04 -0.55 -14.37
N THR A 125 22.95 -1.83 -14.73
CA THR A 125 21.94 -2.74 -14.17
C THR A 125 22.13 -2.93 -12.66
N THR A 126 23.37 -3.08 -12.22
CA THR A 126 23.72 -3.19 -10.79
C THR A 126 23.39 -1.89 -10.04
N GLY A 127 23.69 -0.73 -10.64
CA GLY A 127 23.34 0.57 -10.06
C GLY A 127 21.82 0.78 -9.93
N MET A 128 21.05 0.36 -10.93
CA MET A 128 19.58 0.44 -10.90
C MET A 128 18.98 -0.48 -9.85
N GLU A 129 19.49 -1.72 -9.73
CA GLU A 129 19.04 -2.69 -8.74
C GLU A 129 19.31 -2.21 -7.31
N ILE A 130 20.53 -1.74 -7.03
CA ILE A 130 20.90 -1.18 -5.73
C ILE A 130 20.06 0.05 -5.43
N GLY A 131 19.89 0.95 -6.41
CA GLY A 131 19.07 2.15 -6.26
C GLY A 131 17.62 1.83 -5.91
N ALA A 132 17.01 0.89 -6.63
CA ALA A 132 15.64 0.43 -6.37
C ALA A 132 15.52 -0.25 -4.99
N MET A 133 16.50 -1.07 -4.61
CA MET A 133 16.54 -1.73 -3.30
C MET A 133 16.62 -0.70 -2.18
N VAL A 134 17.58 0.22 -2.22
CA VAL A 134 17.75 1.27 -1.20
C VAL A 134 16.49 2.13 -1.10
N ALA A 135 15.94 2.59 -2.22
CA ALA A 135 14.72 3.38 -2.23
C ALA A 135 13.54 2.62 -1.62
N SER A 136 13.36 1.34 -1.97
CA SER A 136 12.27 0.52 -1.44
C SER A 136 12.40 0.27 0.06
N VAL A 137 13.62 0.03 0.57
CA VAL A 137 13.89 -0.18 2.00
C VAL A 137 13.67 1.11 2.80
N VAL A 138 14.19 2.25 2.33
CA VAL A 138 13.98 3.54 3.01
C VAL A 138 12.50 3.89 3.09
N MET A 139 11.76 3.71 1.99
CA MET A 139 10.31 3.93 1.98
C MET A 139 9.58 2.94 2.88
N ALA A 140 9.98 1.66 2.89
CA ALA A 140 9.41 0.65 3.78
C ALA A 140 9.60 1.04 5.26
N LEU A 141 10.80 1.47 5.65
CA LEU A 141 11.08 1.91 7.02
C LEU A 141 10.28 3.15 7.41
N PHE A 142 10.16 4.13 6.50
CA PHE A 142 9.32 5.30 6.72
C PHE A 142 7.85 4.91 6.98
N TRP A 143 7.29 4.05 6.12
CA TRP A 143 5.91 3.58 6.28
C TRP A 143 5.71 2.72 7.53
N ALA A 144 6.67 1.86 7.88
CA ALA A 144 6.65 1.10 9.11
C ALA A 144 6.59 2.03 10.34
N ALA A 145 7.41 3.09 10.37
CA ALA A 145 7.38 4.08 11.44
C ALA A 145 6.02 4.79 11.55
N VAL A 146 5.39 5.13 10.42
CA VAL A 146 4.04 5.70 10.39
C VAL A 146 3.01 4.73 10.99
N TYR A 147 2.98 3.47 10.56
CA TYR A 147 2.03 2.48 11.07
C TYR A 147 2.22 2.18 12.56
N ILE A 148 3.47 2.05 13.00
CA ILE A 148 3.81 1.86 14.42
C ILE A 148 3.36 3.08 15.24
N THR A 149 3.58 4.29 14.74
CA THR A 149 3.15 5.52 15.42
C THR A 149 1.63 5.55 15.58
N ILE A 150 0.88 5.19 14.53
CA ILE A 150 -0.59 5.10 14.60
C ILE A 150 -1.03 4.06 15.63
N LEU A 151 -0.42 2.87 15.64
CA LEU A 151 -0.70 1.83 16.64
C LEU A 151 -0.47 2.34 18.08
N VAL A 152 0.68 2.96 18.33
CA VAL A 152 1.02 3.50 19.65
C VAL A 152 0.01 4.58 20.06
N LEU A 153 -0.31 5.52 19.16
CA LEU A 153 -1.26 6.60 19.45
C LEU A 153 -2.66 6.06 19.76
N LEU A 154 -3.15 5.08 19.00
CA LEU A 154 -4.47 4.45 19.21
C LEU A 154 -4.52 3.50 20.42
N ALA A 155 -3.36 2.97 20.85
CA ALA A 155 -3.25 2.13 22.02
C ALA A 155 -3.20 2.93 23.34
N ARG A 156 -2.83 4.22 23.30
CA ARG A 156 -2.69 5.07 24.50
C ARG A 156 -3.96 5.07 25.37
N PRO A 157 -3.82 5.00 26.70
CA PRO A 157 -4.96 4.96 27.62
C PRO A 157 -5.83 6.22 27.52
N LYS A 158 -5.23 7.39 27.27
CA LYS A 158 -5.95 8.65 27.06
C LYS A 158 -6.94 8.56 25.90
N MET A 159 -6.55 7.94 24.77
CA MET A 159 -7.44 7.74 23.63
C MET A 159 -8.55 6.76 23.93
N LYS A 160 -8.26 5.68 24.67
CA LYS A 160 -9.27 4.71 25.14
C LYS A 160 -10.31 5.38 26.03
N ALA A 161 -9.86 6.18 27.00
CA ALA A 161 -10.74 6.89 27.92
C ALA A 161 -11.64 7.89 27.18
N TRP A 162 -11.06 8.67 26.26
CA TRP A 162 -11.82 9.63 25.45
C TRP A 162 -12.92 8.98 24.61
N CYS A 163 -12.63 7.84 23.98
CA CYS A 163 -13.63 7.13 23.18
C CYS A 163 -14.77 6.58 24.05
N ARG A 164 -14.44 6.01 25.23
CA ARG A 164 -15.46 5.50 26.16
C ARG A 164 -16.37 6.61 26.68
N LEU A 165 -15.82 7.77 27.03
CA LEU A 165 -16.61 8.90 27.54
C LEU A 165 -17.64 9.39 26.52
N GLN A 166 -17.24 9.47 25.25
CA GLN A 166 -18.13 9.85 24.16
C GLN A 166 -19.22 8.82 23.89
N GLU A 167 -18.94 7.53 24.05
CA GLU A 167 -19.94 6.47 23.96
C GLU A 167 -20.97 6.56 25.09
N THR A 168 -20.54 6.81 26.33
CA THR A 168 -21.46 7.04 27.45
C THR A 168 -22.35 8.26 27.22
N GLN A 169 -21.80 9.36 26.69
CA GLN A 169 -22.57 10.58 26.42
C GLN A 169 -23.61 10.43 25.31
N ARG A 170 -23.45 9.48 24.38
CA ARG A 170 -24.44 9.21 23.32
C ARG A 170 -25.52 8.21 23.73
N ALA A 171 -25.31 7.48 24.83
CA ALA A 171 -26.25 6.50 25.34
C ALA A 171 -27.34 7.11 26.24
N VAL A 172 -27.18 8.40 26.60
CA VAL A 172 -28.13 9.21 27.38
C VAL A 172 -28.91 10.11 26.42
#